data_AF-A0A374UPP0-F1
#
_entry.id   AF-A0A374UPP0-F1
#
_cell.length_a   1.000
_cell.length_b   1.000
_cell.length_c   1.000
_cell.angle_alpha   90.00
_cell.angle_beta   90.00
_cell.angle_gamma   90.00
#
_symmetry.space_group_name_H-M   'P 1'
#
loop_
_entity.id
_entity.type
_entity.pdbx_description
1 polymer ?
#
loop_
_entity_poly.entity_id
_entity_poly.type
_entity_poly.pdbx_seq_one_letter_code
_entity_poly.pdbx_strand_id
1 'polypeptide(L)'
;MYSSGSTGKPKGVMLRHIGIANYLTYSDANIQVKYVVDNCKVYGSVTTISFDMSLKETMLSLCNGLTLVFASDEQTVNPVSLAKLFKENNVDVFNSTPSRLLQYMEFDYFD
;
A
#
# COMPACT_ATOMS: atom_id res chain seq x y z
N MET A 1 1.18 -10.07 -12.48
CA MET A 1 1.39 -8.64 -12.79
C MET A 1 1.99 -8.50 -14.18
N TYR A 2 1.58 -7.44 -14.88
CA TYR A 2 2.12 -7.09 -16.20
C TYR A 2 2.63 -5.66 -16.18
N SER A 3 3.72 -5.41 -16.90
CA SER A 3 4.26 -4.07 -17.12
C SER A 3 4.27 -3.70 -18.61
N SER A 4 4.37 -2.40 -18.90
CA SER A 4 4.53 -1.91 -20.26
C SER A 4 5.80 -2.48 -20.89
N GLY A 5 5.66 -3.09 -22.07
CA GLY A 5 6.81 -3.59 -22.82
C GLY A 5 7.26 -2.58 -23.86
N SER A 6 8.58 -2.42 -23.99
CA SER A 6 9.21 -1.57 -25.02
C SER A 6 8.86 -1.96 -26.46
N THR A 7 8.37 -3.18 -26.68
CA THR A 7 7.96 -3.71 -28.00
C THR A 7 6.46 -3.53 -28.27
N GLY A 8 5.73 -2.81 -27.41
CA GLY A 8 4.28 -2.63 -27.51
C GLY A 8 3.45 -3.80 -26.97
N LYS A 9 4.09 -4.92 -26.56
CA LYS A 9 3.42 -6.06 -25.91
C LYS A 9 3.71 -6.06 -24.40
N PRO A 10 2.71 -6.20 -23.53
CA PRO A 10 2.93 -6.29 -22.09
C PRO A 10 3.88 -7.44 -21.72
N LYS A 11 4.73 -7.22 -20.70
CA LYS A 11 5.64 -8.24 -20.16
C LYS A 11 5.09 -8.73 -18.83
N GLY A 12 4.92 -10.05 -18.70
CA GLY A 12 4.55 -10.67 -17.43
C GLY A 12 5.76 -10.77 -16.51
N VAL A 13 5.64 -10.30 -15.27
CA VAL A 13 6.68 -10.44 -14.26
C VAL A 13 6.33 -11.61 -13.35
N MET A 14 7.17 -12.64 -13.35
CA MET A 14 7.02 -13.79 -12.47
C MET A 14 7.67 -13.49 -11.11
N LEU A 15 6.89 -13.63 -10.04
CA LEU A 15 7.36 -13.51 -8.67
C LEU A 15 7.46 -14.88 -8.01
N ARG A 16 8.44 -15.05 -7.13
CA ARG A 16 8.59 -16.23 -6.28
C ARG A 16 8.14 -15.90 -4.87
N HIS A 17 7.50 -16.85 -4.18
CA HIS A 17 7.08 -16.68 -2.78
C HIS A 17 8.22 -16.24 -1.86
N ILE A 18 9.43 -16.78 -2.06
CA ILE A 18 10.60 -16.38 -1.26
C ILE A 18 10.98 -14.91 -1.45
N GLY A 19 10.71 -14.33 -2.62
CA GLY A 19 10.99 -12.92 -2.90
C GLY A 19 10.11 -12.00 -2.07
N ILE A 20 8.79 -12.27 -2.04
CA ILE A 20 7.85 -11.47 -1.24
C ILE A 20 8.06 -11.71 0.26
N ALA A 21 8.34 -12.95 0.67
CA ALA A 21 8.66 -13.25 2.06
C ALA A 21 9.88 -12.45 2.52
N ASN A 22 11.01 -12.53 1.78
CA ASN A 22 12.22 -11.78 2.09
C ASN A 22 12.00 -10.27 2.12
N TYR A 23 11.20 -9.73 1.19
CA TYR A 23 10.90 -8.30 1.12
C TYR A 23 10.14 -7.78 2.35
N LEU A 24 9.29 -8.63 2.96
CA LEU A 24 8.37 -8.24 4.02
C LEU A 24 8.71 -8.85 5.39
N THR A 25 9.84 -9.53 5.51
CA THR A 25 10.30 -10.10 6.78
C THR A 25 10.53 -8.99 7.81
N TYR A 26 9.83 -9.08 8.94
CA TYR A 26 10.13 -8.29 10.13
C TYR A 26 11.53 -8.64 10.65
N SER A 27 12.43 -7.66 10.64
CA SER A 27 13.80 -7.79 11.14
C SER A 27 14.42 -6.42 11.36
N ASP A 28 15.47 -6.34 12.19
CA ASP A 28 16.22 -5.10 12.43
C ASP A 28 16.89 -4.55 11.15
N ALA A 29 17.20 -5.42 10.18
CA ALA A 29 17.74 -5.02 8.89
C ALA A 29 16.70 -4.41 7.95
N ASN A 30 15.40 -4.67 8.17
CA ASN A 30 14.30 -4.14 7.36
C ASN A 30 13.59 -3.02 8.10
N ILE A 31 14.25 -1.87 8.19
CA ILE A 31 13.81 -0.73 9.01
C ILE A 31 12.39 -0.25 8.69
N GLN A 32 11.95 -0.34 7.43
CA GLN A 32 10.61 0.11 7.05
C GLN A 32 9.53 -0.84 7.54
N VAL A 33 9.72 -2.15 7.34
CA VAL A 33 8.77 -3.15 7.86
C VAL A 33 8.77 -3.11 9.37
N LYS A 34 9.94 -3.05 10.01
CA LYS A 34 10.05 -2.94 11.46
C LYS A 34 9.31 -1.73 12.00
N TYR A 35 9.51 -0.55 11.41
CA TYR A 35 8.82 0.66 11.82
C TYR A 35 7.30 0.51 11.73
N VAL A 36 6.77 0.04 10.60
CA VAL A 36 5.33 -0.15 10.42
C VAL A 36 4.78 -1.16 11.43
N VAL A 37 5.44 -2.30 11.61
CA VAL A 37 4.96 -3.36 12.51
C VAL A 37 5.02 -2.94 13.98
N ASP A 38 6.05 -2.20 14.38
CA ASP A 38 6.23 -1.77 15.77
C ASP A 38 5.30 -0.60 16.15
N ASN A 39 4.89 0.24 15.19
CA ASN A 39 4.22 1.51 15.46
C ASN A 39 2.81 1.65 14.86
N CYS A 40 2.41 0.77 13.95
CA CYS A 40 1.10 0.83 13.27
C CYS A 40 0.28 -0.43 13.54
N LYS A 41 -1.05 -0.30 13.53
CA LYS A 41 -2.01 -1.40 13.70
C LYS A 41 -2.92 -1.58 12.50
N VAL A 42 -3.19 -0.52 11.74
CA VAL A 42 -4.12 -0.52 10.61
C VAL A 42 -3.45 0.04 9.35
N TYR A 43 -3.44 -0.77 8.29
CA TYR A 43 -2.90 -0.43 6.98
C TYR A 43 -4.03 -0.12 6.00
N GLY A 44 -3.98 1.04 5.34
CA GLY A 44 -4.88 1.40 4.24
C GLY A 44 -4.40 0.84 2.91
N SER A 45 -5.18 -0.05 2.30
CA SER A 45 -4.95 -0.52 0.93
C SER A 45 -5.67 0.38 -0.06
N VAL A 46 -4.88 1.12 -0.85
CA VAL A 46 -5.34 2.07 -1.85
C VAL A 46 -4.84 1.74 -3.26
N THR A 47 -4.05 0.65 -3.37
CA THR A 47 -3.46 0.23 -4.64
C THR A 47 -4.28 -0.88 -5.28
N THR A 48 -4.56 -0.75 -6.58
CA THR A 48 -5.14 -1.84 -7.38
C THR A 48 -4.31 -3.13 -7.30
N ILE A 49 -4.99 -4.28 -7.28
CA ILE A 49 -4.37 -5.62 -7.29
C ILE A 49 -3.47 -5.88 -8.51
N SER A 50 -3.62 -5.09 -9.57
CA SER A 50 -2.79 -5.19 -10.77
C SER A 50 -1.38 -4.64 -10.59
N PHE A 51 -1.12 -3.88 -9.52
CA PHE A 51 0.17 -3.28 -9.20
C PHE A 51 0.83 -3.99 -8.01
N ASP A 52 2.17 -4.06 -7.99
CA ASP A 52 2.93 -4.81 -6.99
C ASP A 52 2.74 -4.30 -5.56
N MET A 53 2.50 -3.00 -5.39
CA MET A 53 2.29 -2.41 -4.08
C MET A 53 1.09 -3.02 -3.33
N SER A 54 0.05 -3.48 -4.03
CA SER A 54 -1.09 -4.18 -3.42
C SER A 54 -0.66 -5.46 -2.70
N LEU A 55 0.37 -6.15 -3.22
CA LEU A 55 0.93 -7.35 -2.61
C LEU A 55 1.69 -6.99 -1.33
N LYS A 56 2.42 -5.87 -1.32
CA LYS A 56 3.06 -5.35 -0.10
C LYS A 56 2.01 -4.99 0.95
N GLU A 57 1.02 -4.18 0.60
CA GLU A 57 -0.06 -3.75 1.51
C GLU A 57 -0.74 -4.97 2.15
N THR A 58 -1.09 -5.97 1.34
CA THR A 58 -1.78 -7.17 1.80
C THR A 58 -0.88 -8.07 2.65
N MET A 59 0.29 -8.45 2.14
CA MET A 59 1.12 -9.46 2.79
C MET A 59 1.85 -8.90 4.01
N LEU A 60 2.26 -7.62 3.99
CA LEU A 60 2.87 -6.99 5.18
C LEU A 60 1.86 -7.02 6.32
N SER A 61 0.61 -6.64 6.04
CA SER A 61 -0.41 -6.54 7.07
C SER A 61 -0.76 -7.92 7.64
N LEU A 62 -1.13 -8.87 6.77
CA LEU A 62 -1.62 -10.18 7.20
C LEU A 62 -0.52 -11.06 7.81
N CYS A 63 0.73 -10.96 7.33
CA CYS A 63 1.83 -11.76 7.87
C CYS A 63 2.43 -11.19 9.17
N ASN A 64 2.22 -9.91 9.47
CA ASN A 64 2.79 -9.26 10.66
C ASN A 64 1.73 -8.79 11.67
N GLY A 65 0.46 -9.18 11.50
CA GLY A 65 -0.59 -8.97 12.51
C GLY A 65 -1.29 -7.61 12.48
N LEU A 66 -1.21 -6.87 11.37
CA LEU A 66 -1.96 -5.62 11.19
C LEU A 66 -3.35 -5.91 10.59
N THR A 67 -4.27 -4.98 10.81
CA THR A 67 -5.57 -4.93 10.12
C THR A 67 -5.38 -4.27 8.75
N LEU A 68 -6.01 -4.82 7.71
CA LEU A 68 -6.00 -4.25 6.36
C LEU A 68 -7.38 -3.66 6.03
N VAL A 69 -7.41 -2.38 5.67
CA VAL A 69 -8.63 -1.64 5.28
C VAL A 69 -8.57 -1.37 3.78
N PHE A 70 -9.53 -1.92 3.02
CA PHE A 70 -9.60 -1.69 1.57
C PHE A 70 -10.39 -0.42 1.26
N ALA A 71 -9.78 0.49 0.52
CA ALA A 71 -10.49 1.58 -0.13
C ALA A 71 -11.16 1.09 -1.42
N SER A 72 -12.40 1.54 -1.68
CA SER A 72 -13.06 1.31 -2.96
C SER A 72 -12.38 2.10 -4.08
N ASP A 73 -12.60 1.71 -5.34
CA ASP A 73 -12.09 2.43 -6.51
C ASP A 73 -12.51 3.92 -6.52
N GLU A 74 -13.69 4.24 -5.97
CA GLU A 74 -14.19 5.60 -5.82
C GLU A 74 -13.45 6.38 -4.72
N GLN A 75 -13.16 5.72 -3.59
CA GLN A 75 -12.42 6.32 -2.46
C GLN A 75 -10.96 6.53 -2.82
N THR A 76 -10.27 5.49 -3.29
CA THR A 76 -9.51 5.53 -4.54
C THR A 76 -9.04 6.90 -5.00
N VAL A 77 -9.89 7.49 -5.83
CA VAL A 77 -9.64 8.69 -6.62
C VAL A 77 -10.06 9.99 -5.93
N ASN A 78 -10.82 9.93 -4.84
CA ASN A 78 -11.37 11.09 -4.14
C ASN A 78 -10.69 11.31 -2.77
N PRO A 79 -9.84 12.34 -2.63
CA PRO A 79 -9.10 12.61 -1.39
C PRO A 79 -10.00 12.77 -0.15
N VAL A 80 -11.16 13.41 -0.28
CA VAL A 80 -12.09 13.66 0.84
C VAL A 80 -12.72 12.35 1.31
N SER A 81 -13.20 11.53 0.38
CA SER A 81 -13.77 10.22 0.71
C SER A 81 -12.73 9.27 1.29
N LEU A 82 -11.49 9.33 0.80
CA LEU A 82 -10.39 8.53 1.32
C LEU A 82 -10.00 8.95 2.74
N ALA A 83 -9.88 10.25 3.01
CA ALA A 83 -9.58 10.76 4.35
C ALA A 83 -10.67 10.35 5.35
N LYS A 84 -11.94 10.38 4.93
CA LYS A 84 -13.06 9.91 5.76
C LYS A 84 -12.92 8.42 6.09
N LEU A 85 -12.63 7.57 5.10
CA LEU A 85 -12.38 6.14 5.33
C LEU A 85 -11.24 5.92 6.33
N PHE A 86 -10.14 6.65 6.17
CA PHE A 86 -8.97 6.54 7.05
C PHE A 86 -9.31 6.92 8.49
N LYS A 87 -10.04 8.02 8.67
CA LYS A 87 -10.49 8.48 9.99
C LYS A 87 -11.45 7.51 10.65
N GLU A 88 -12.42 6.97 9.91
CA GLU A 88 -13.41 6.02 10.45
C GLU A 88 -12.79 4.69 10.88
N ASN A 89 -11.72 4.27 10.21
CA ASN A 89 -11.07 2.99 10.47
C ASN A 89 -9.75 3.11 11.25
N ASN A 90 -9.37 4.31 11.68
CA ASN A 90 -8.09 4.60 12.35
C ASN A 90 -6.87 4.08 11.55
N VAL A 91 -6.83 4.37 10.26
CA VAL A 91 -5.69 3.97 9.39
C VAL A 91 -4.44 4.72 9.84
N ASP A 92 -3.38 3.97 10.19
CA ASP A 92 -2.11 4.52 10.67
C ASP A 92 -1.12 4.77 9.53
N VAL A 93 -1.22 3.97 8.46
CA VAL A 93 -0.26 3.97 7.35
C VAL A 93 -0.92 3.57 6.04
N PHE A 94 -0.49 4.17 4.94
CA PHE A 94 -0.83 3.78 3.57
C PHE A 94 0.34 4.13 2.65
N ASN A 95 0.34 3.62 1.41
CA ASN A 95 1.31 4.07 0.39
C ASN A 95 0.61 4.92 -0.67
N SER A 96 1.37 5.81 -1.29
CA SER A 96 0.90 6.60 -2.42
C SER A 96 2.05 6.89 -3.36
N THR A 97 1.74 7.14 -4.63
CA THR A 97 2.73 7.69 -5.57
C THR A 97 3.02 9.14 -5.19
N PRO A 98 4.21 9.68 -5.51
CA PRO A 98 4.55 11.07 -5.18
C PRO A 98 3.52 12.07 -5.69
N SER A 99 3.04 11.92 -6.92
CA SER A 99 2.04 12.81 -7.52
C SER A 99 0.72 12.82 -6.75
N ARG A 100 0.30 11.66 -6.23
CA ARG A 100 -0.96 11.52 -5.51
C ARG A 100 -0.81 12.00 -4.06
N LEU A 101 0.35 11.82 -3.45
CA LEU A 101 0.68 12.41 -2.14
C LEU A 101 0.70 13.95 -2.20
N LEU A 102 1.28 14.54 -3.26
CA LEU A 102 1.25 15.99 -3.46
C LEU A 102 -0.18 16.53 -3.54
N GLN A 103 -1.07 15.84 -4.26
CA GLN A 103 -2.49 16.21 -4.30
C GLN A 103 -3.14 16.14 -2.92
N TYR A 104 -2.80 15.15 -2.08
CA TYR A 104 -3.36 15.04 -0.74
C TYR A 104 -2.93 16.17 0.20
N MET A 105 -1.71 16.69 0.03
CA MET A 105 -1.19 17.83 0.80
C MET A 105 -1.88 19.16 0.47
N GLU A 106 -2.67 19.23 -0.61
CA GLU A 106 -3.49 20.41 -0.94
C GLU A 106 -4.80 20.46 -0.13
N PHE A 107 -5.11 19.41 0.65
CA PHE A 107 -6.34 19.32 1.44
C PHE A 107 -6.04 19.16 2.93
N ASP A 108 -6.65 20.01 3.76
CA ASP A 108 -6.53 20.02 5.23
C ASP A 108 -7.09 18.75 5.94
N TYR A 109 -7.48 17.70 5.19
CA TYR A 109 -8.03 16.46 5.74
C TYR A 109 -6.98 15.42 6.11
N PHE A 110 -5.73 15.62 5.67
CA PHE A 110 -4.61 14.68 5.87
C PHE A 110 -3.53 15.21 6.82
N ASP A 111 -3.76 16.35 7.47
CA ASP A 111 -2.90 16.93 8.51
C ASP A 111 -3.04 16.22 9.87
#